data_AF-A0A934PNH4-F1
#
_entry.id   AF-A0A934PNH4-F1
#
_cell.length_a   1.000
_cell.length_b   1.000
_cell.length_c   1.000
_cell.angle_alpha   90.00
_cell.angle_beta   90.00
_cell.angle_gamma   90.00
#
_symmetry.space_group_name_H-M   'P 1'
#
loop_
_entity.id
_entity.type
_entity.pdbx_description
1 polymer ?
#
loop_
_entity_poly.entity_id
_entity_poly.type
_entity_poly.pdbx_seq_one_letter_code
_entity_poly.pdbx_strand_id
1 'polypeptide(L)'
;MMKKIVFTALFLGMVSFSQAQNLGDLSKSASASASKAASSATSSFDVAGISNQIMGVLNPKLKLTEAQKPMVNSLVNDLLNKKKSILPKAVTDKAGYAAGMKGINDTFTSKMKGLVNASQYTSLLGILPKSASSVSPLAKMLF
;
A
#
# COMPACT_ATOMS: atom_id res chain seq x y z
N MET A 1 -9.71 16.85 -43.32
CA MET A 1 -8.48 16.98 -44.13
C MET A 1 -7.47 17.80 -43.33
N MET A 2 -6.22 17.30 -43.18
CA MET A 2 -4.97 18.06 -42.97
C MET A 2 -4.87 18.97 -41.72
N LYS A 3 -3.76 19.14 -40.99
CA LYS A 3 -2.36 18.70 -41.03
C LYS A 3 -1.76 19.22 -39.69
N LYS A 4 -0.88 18.41 -39.06
CA LYS A 4 0.37 18.78 -38.34
C LYS A 4 0.26 19.85 -37.22
N ILE A 5 0.86 19.64 -36.05
CA ILE A 5 2.27 19.99 -35.80
C ILE A 5 2.73 19.34 -34.48
N VAL A 6 3.89 18.70 -34.53
CA VAL A 6 4.71 18.28 -33.40
C VAL A 6 5.50 19.50 -32.92
N PHE A 7 5.52 19.78 -31.61
CA PHE A 7 6.55 20.61 -31.00
C PHE A 7 7.12 19.92 -29.77
N THR A 8 8.31 19.36 -29.94
CA THR A 8 9.26 19.03 -28.89
C THR A 8 9.81 20.35 -28.33
N ALA A 9 9.71 20.56 -27.02
CA ALA A 9 10.49 21.58 -26.31
C ALA A 9 11.11 20.95 -25.06
N LEU A 10 12.33 20.46 -25.27
CA LEU A 10 13.34 20.20 -24.26
C LEU A 10 13.69 21.54 -23.60
N PHE A 11 13.28 21.77 -22.35
CA PHE A 11 13.86 22.84 -21.54
C PHE A 11 14.86 22.25 -20.56
N LEU A 12 16.10 22.08 -21.05
CA LEU A 12 17.30 22.12 -20.23
C LEU A 12 17.54 23.60 -19.87
N GLY A 13 17.08 23.99 -18.68
CA GLY A 13 17.43 25.27 -18.07
C GLY A 13 18.64 25.12 -17.16
N MET A 14 19.84 25.29 -17.72
CA MET A 14 21.03 25.64 -16.94
C MET A 14 20.87 27.08 -16.43
N VAL A 15 20.85 27.26 -15.11
CA VAL A 15 21.29 28.50 -14.48
C VAL A 15 22.47 28.16 -13.58
N SER A 16 23.66 28.52 -14.06
CA SER A 16 24.89 28.50 -13.30
C SER A 16 24.97 29.77 -12.45
N PHE A 17 24.84 29.60 -11.13
CA PHE A 17 25.52 30.46 -10.15
C PHE A 17 26.18 29.55 -9.12
N SER A 18 27.48 29.74 -8.95
CA SER A 18 28.30 29.04 -7.97
C SER A 18 27.75 29.19 -6.56
N GLN A 19 27.25 28.09 -6.00
CA GLN A 19 27.43 27.73 -4.60
C GLN A 19 27.93 26.29 -4.59
N ALA A 20 29.25 26.11 -4.51
CA ALA A 20 29.84 24.84 -4.12
C ALA A 20 29.56 24.62 -2.62
N GLN A 21 28.30 24.35 -2.28
CA GLN A 21 27.89 23.96 -0.93
C GLN A 21 27.27 22.57 -1.01
N ASN A 22 28.17 21.59 -0.86
CA ASN A 22 27.92 20.27 -0.31
C ASN A 22 26.70 19.49 -0.86
N LEU A 23 26.87 18.88 -2.05
CA LEU A 23 25.96 17.82 -2.54
C LEU A 23 25.77 16.67 -1.53
N GLY A 24 26.72 16.48 -0.60
CA GLY A 24 26.60 15.52 0.50
C GLY A 24 25.53 15.91 1.53
N ASP A 25 25.33 17.21 1.77
CA ASP A 25 24.38 17.71 2.78
C ASP A 25 22.93 17.71 2.25
N LEU A 26 22.73 17.97 0.95
CA LEU A 26 21.40 17.87 0.32
C LEU A 26 20.91 16.40 0.25
N SER A 27 21.80 15.45 -0.02
CA SER A 27 21.49 14.02 0.05
C SER A 27 21.20 13.57 1.49
N LYS A 28 21.96 14.09 2.47
CA LYS A 28 21.75 13.82 3.90
C LYS A 28 20.42 14.38 4.41
N SER A 29 20.04 15.60 4.01
CA SER A 29 18.78 16.24 4.41
C SER A 29 17.56 15.64 3.69
N ALA A 30 17.67 15.25 2.43
CA ALA A 30 16.65 14.49 1.70
C ALA A 30 16.44 13.10 2.32
N SER A 31 17.52 12.40 2.68
CA SER A 31 17.48 11.11 3.37
C SER A 31 16.92 11.23 4.80
N ALA A 32 17.28 12.27 5.55
CA ALA A 32 16.74 12.54 6.88
C ALA A 32 15.24 12.90 6.85
N SER A 33 14.80 13.67 5.84
CA SER A 33 13.39 14.02 5.65
C SER A 33 12.57 12.81 5.21
N ALA A 34 13.12 11.98 4.32
CA ALA A 34 12.53 10.71 3.92
C ALA A 34 12.43 9.71 5.09
N SER A 35 13.46 9.64 5.92
CA SER A 35 13.50 8.82 7.14
C SER A 35 12.46 9.29 8.18
N LYS A 36 12.32 10.60 8.40
CA LYS A 36 11.28 11.14 9.29
C LYS A 36 9.87 10.87 8.76
N ALA A 37 9.61 11.08 7.47
CA ALA A 37 8.32 10.78 6.86
C ALA A 37 7.97 9.28 6.93
N ALA A 38 8.95 8.40 6.69
CA ALA A 38 8.82 6.96 6.81
C ALA A 38 8.51 6.50 8.25
N SER A 39 9.19 7.08 9.25
CA SER A 39 8.93 6.81 10.66
C SER A 39 7.54 7.29 11.08
N SER A 40 7.12 8.50 10.70
CA SER A 40 5.78 9.03 11.01
C SER A 40 4.65 8.21 10.37
N ALA A 41 4.83 7.73 9.13
CA ALA A 41 3.87 6.85 8.47
C ALA A 41 3.73 5.50 9.17
N THR A 42 4.82 4.98 9.74
CA THR A 42 4.80 3.70 10.48
C THR A 42 4.15 3.87 11.86
N SER A 43 4.45 4.95 12.58
CA SER A 43 3.89 5.23 13.91
C SER A 43 2.39 5.51 13.88
N SER A 44 1.87 6.11 12.81
CA SER A 44 0.44 6.36 12.62
C SER A 44 -0.34 5.17 12.07
N PHE A 45 0.34 4.09 11.66
CA PHE A 45 -0.33 2.89 11.16
C PHE A 45 -0.82 2.00 12.31
N ASP A 46 -2.10 2.19 12.66
CA ASP A 46 -2.81 1.42 13.68
C ASP A 46 -3.34 0.09 13.13
N VAL A 47 -2.56 -0.98 13.34
CA VAL A 47 -2.91 -2.33 12.91
C VAL A 47 -4.20 -2.81 13.55
N ALA A 48 -4.39 -2.57 14.86
CA ALA A 48 -5.54 -3.10 15.59
C ALA A 48 -6.83 -2.42 15.14
N GLY A 49 -6.85 -1.09 15.04
CA GLY A 49 -8.01 -0.35 14.55
C GLY A 49 -8.35 -0.69 13.10
N ILE A 50 -7.35 -0.78 12.21
CA ILE A 50 -7.59 -1.14 10.80
C ILE A 50 -8.10 -2.59 10.70
N SER A 51 -7.53 -3.52 11.47
CA SER A 51 -7.97 -4.91 11.49
C SER A 51 -9.44 -5.04 11.92
N ASN A 52 -9.84 -4.33 12.97
CA ASN A 52 -11.23 -4.27 13.43
C ASN A 52 -12.17 -3.72 12.34
N GLN A 53 -11.76 -2.66 11.63
CA GLN A 53 -12.53 -2.12 10.51
C GLN A 53 -12.68 -3.13 9.36
N ILE A 54 -11.60 -3.84 9.00
CA ILE A 54 -11.63 -4.86 7.94
C ILE A 54 -12.50 -6.04 8.35
N MET A 55 -12.35 -6.55 9.57
CA MET A 55 -13.19 -7.63 10.09
C MET A 55 -14.66 -7.24 10.19
N GLY A 56 -14.95 -5.97 10.49
CA GLY A 56 -16.30 -5.40 10.44
C GLY A 56 -16.94 -5.44 9.05
N VAL A 57 -16.15 -5.49 7.98
CA VAL A 57 -16.63 -5.69 6.60
C VAL A 57 -16.67 -7.16 6.24
N LEU A 58 -15.56 -7.89 6.46
CA LEU A 58 -15.41 -9.28 6.03
C LEU A 58 -16.41 -10.20 6.72
N ASN A 59 -16.60 -10.05 8.04
CA ASN A 59 -17.47 -10.94 8.81
C ASN A 59 -18.92 -10.96 8.29
N PRO A 60 -19.65 -9.83 8.23
CA PRO A 60 -21.03 -9.83 7.73
C PRO A 60 -21.14 -10.11 6.23
N LYS A 61 -20.18 -9.63 5.40
CA LYS A 61 -20.26 -9.79 3.94
C LYS A 61 -19.97 -11.22 3.49
N LEU A 62 -19.07 -11.91 4.18
CA LEU A 62 -18.73 -13.30 3.87
C LEU A 62 -19.49 -14.29 4.74
N LYS A 63 -20.29 -13.83 5.71
CA LYS A 63 -20.99 -14.69 6.68
C LYS A 63 -20.02 -15.69 7.31
N LEU A 64 -18.91 -15.18 7.85
CA LEU A 64 -17.85 -16.03 8.42
C LEU A 64 -18.40 -16.83 9.61
N THR A 65 -18.07 -18.12 9.66
CA THR A 65 -18.42 -18.97 10.79
C THR A 65 -17.52 -18.65 12.00
N GLU A 66 -17.93 -19.08 13.20
CA GLU A 66 -17.12 -18.91 14.41
C GLU A 66 -15.72 -19.54 14.28
N ALA A 67 -15.60 -20.65 13.54
CA ALA A 67 -14.31 -21.27 13.26
C ALA A 67 -13.45 -20.45 12.29
N GLN A 68 -14.07 -19.76 11.32
CA GLN A 68 -13.36 -18.97 10.30
C GLN A 68 -12.87 -17.62 10.82
N LYS A 69 -13.66 -16.95 11.68
CA LYS A 69 -13.36 -15.62 12.22
C LYS A 69 -11.94 -15.47 12.77
N PRO A 70 -11.45 -16.34 13.69
CA PRO A 70 -10.09 -16.19 14.23
C PRO A 70 -9.02 -16.38 13.16
N MET A 71 -9.22 -17.29 12.20
CA MET A 71 -8.26 -17.54 11.12
C MET A 71 -8.17 -16.35 10.15
N VAL A 72 -9.31 -15.77 9.75
CA VAL A 72 -9.36 -14.59 8.90
C VAL A 72 -8.79 -13.38 9.63
N ASN A 73 -9.11 -13.21 10.91
CA ASN A 73 -8.56 -12.13 11.73
C ASN A 73 -7.02 -12.23 11.85
N SER A 74 -6.49 -13.43 12.06
CA SER A 74 -5.03 -13.66 12.08
C SER A 74 -4.40 -13.26 10.75
N LEU A 75 -4.96 -13.72 9.62
CA LEU A 75 -4.47 -13.36 8.29
C LEU A 75 -4.45 -11.84 8.07
N VAL A 76 -5.52 -11.14 8.45
CA VAL A 76 -5.61 -9.67 8.32
C VAL A 76 -4.53 -9.00 9.17
N ASN A 77 -4.37 -9.41 10.43
CA ASN A 77 -3.33 -8.84 11.31
C ASN A 77 -1.92 -9.10 10.78
N ASP A 78 -1.63 -10.30 10.29
CA ASP A 78 -0.32 -10.65 9.74
C ASP A 78 0.02 -9.78 8.53
N LEU A 79 -0.94 -9.61 7.62
CA LEU A 79 -0.77 -8.78 6.42
C LEU A 79 -0.64 -7.30 6.74
N LEU A 80 -1.40 -6.79 7.71
CA LEU A 80 -1.27 -5.41 8.18
C LEU A 80 0.08 -5.15 8.85
N ASN A 81 0.59 -6.09 9.65
CA ASN A 81 1.93 -6.00 10.23
C ASN A 81 3.01 -6.06 9.14
N LYS A 82 2.85 -6.92 8.13
CA LYS A 82 3.73 -6.96 6.97
C LYS A 82 3.69 -5.66 6.18
N LYS A 83 2.51 -5.05 6.02
CA LYS A 83 2.40 -3.73 5.41
C LYS A 83 3.14 -2.68 6.22
N LYS A 84 2.91 -2.65 7.53
CA LYS A 84 3.55 -1.72 8.46
C LYS A 84 5.08 -1.78 8.37
N SER A 85 5.66 -2.97 8.23
CA SER A 85 7.11 -3.12 8.11
C SER A 85 7.69 -2.64 6.77
N ILE A 86 6.89 -2.62 5.69
CA ILE A 86 7.33 -2.11 4.38
C ILE A 86 6.96 -0.65 4.14
N LEU A 87 6.11 -0.02 4.96
CA LEU A 87 5.73 1.40 4.80
C LEU A 87 6.93 2.34 4.62
N PRO A 88 8.06 2.19 5.36
CA PRO A 88 9.24 3.03 5.15
C PRO A 88 9.79 3.00 3.72
N LYS A 89 9.66 1.85 3.05
CA LYS A 89 10.13 1.66 1.67
C LYS A 89 9.34 2.49 0.67
N ALA A 90 8.11 2.92 0.98
CA ALA A 90 7.33 3.78 0.09
C ALA A 90 8.09 5.08 -0.28
N VAL A 91 8.97 5.54 0.61
CA VAL A 91 9.80 6.73 0.41
C VAL A 91 11.20 6.37 -0.10
N THR A 92 11.82 5.32 0.44
CA THR A 92 13.24 5.01 0.21
C THR A 92 13.50 3.98 -0.89
N ASP A 93 12.53 3.12 -1.20
CA ASP A 93 12.66 1.97 -2.11
C ASP A 93 11.28 1.63 -2.71
N LYS A 94 10.87 2.45 -3.69
CA LYS A 94 9.55 2.32 -4.32
C LYS A 94 9.33 0.95 -4.97
N ALA A 95 10.37 0.36 -5.55
CA ALA A 95 10.31 -0.95 -6.18
C ALA A 95 10.08 -2.06 -5.13
N GLY A 96 10.83 -2.04 -4.03
CA GLY A 96 10.65 -2.96 -2.92
C GLY A 96 9.31 -2.79 -2.21
N TYR A 97 8.81 -1.56 -2.08
CA TYR A 97 7.46 -1.29 -1.58
C TYR A 97 6.38 -1.90 -2.51
N ALA A 98 6.47 -1.65 -3.82
CA ALA A 98 5.53 -2.20 -4.80
C ALA A 98 5.53 -3.73 -4.81
N ALA A 99 6.72 -4.36 -4.76
CA ALA A 99 6.86 -5.81 -4.65
C ALA A 99 6.26 -6.35 -3.34
N GLY A 100 6.49 -5.66 -2.22
CA GLY A 100 5.90 -6.00 -0.92
C GLY A 100 4.37 -5.92 -0.93
N MET A 101 3.81 -4.84 -1.49
CA MET A 101 2.37 -4.66 -1.64
C MET A 101 1.74 -5.71 -2.58
N LYS A 102 2.41 -6.04 -3.69
CA LYS A 102 1.98 -7.16 -4.55
C LYS A 102 1.94 -8.46 -3.76
N GLY A 103 2.99 -8.77 -3.00
CA GLY A 103 3.05 -9.96 -2.16
C GLY A 103 1.94 -10.01 -1.11
N ILE A 104 1.54 -8.87 -0.53
CA ILE A 104 0.41 -8.77 0.41
C ILE A 104 -0.91 -9.12 -0.31
N ASN A 105 -1.16 -8.53 -1.49
CA ASN A 105 -2.36 -8.81 -2.28
C ASN A 105 -2.48 -10.29 -2.68
N ASP A 106 -1.40 -10.84 -3.24
CA ASP A 106 -1.37 -12.24 -3.67
C ASP A 106 -1.56 -13.19 -2.48
N THR A 107 -0.91 -12.90 -1.35
CA THR A 107 -1.06 -13.71 -0.12
C THR A 107 -2.48 -13.65 0.42
N PHE A 108 -3.11 -12.46 0.44
CA PHE A 108 -4.48 -12.30 0.92
C PHE A 108 -5.45 -13.16 0.11
N THR A 109 -5.46 -13.01 -1.21
CA THR A 109 -6.36 -13.74 -2.10
C THR A 109 -6.13 -15.25 -2.03
N SER A 110 -4.86 -15.69 -2.08
CA SER A 110 -4.49 -17.11 -2.01
C SER A 110 -4.91 -17.76 -0.69
N LYS A 111 -4.55 -17.15 0.45
CA LYS A 111 -4.90 -17.72 1.78
C LYS A 111 -6.39 -17.66 2.04
N MET A 112 -7.09 -16.58 1.67
CA MET A 112 -8.54 -16.50 1.82
C MET A 112 -9.25 -17.65 1.11
N LYS A 113 -8.81 -18.05 -0.10
CA LYS A 113 -9.38 -19.20 -0.83
C LYS A 113 -9.34 -20.51 -0.04
N GLY A 114 -8.34 -20.69 0.83
CA GLY A 114 -8.24 -21.87 1.72
C GLY A 114 -9.00 -21.73 3.04
N LEU A 115 -9.31 -20.50 3.47
CA LEU A 115 -10.01 -20.22 4.72
C LEU A 115 -11.54 -20.15 4.57
N VAL A 116 -12.02 -19.81 3.37
CA VAL A 116 -13.45 -19.62 3.09
C VAL A 116 -13.92 -20.58 2.00
N ASN A 117 -15.22 -20.89 1.98
CA ASN A 117 -15.79 -21.73 0.92
C ASN A 117 -15.96 -20.97 -0.41
N ALA A 118 -16.30 -21.67 -1.49
CA ALA A 118 -16.40 -21.08 -2.84
C ALA A 118 -17.40 -19.89 -2.94
N SER A 119 -18.54 -19.97 -2.24
CA SER A 119 -19.54 -18.90 -2.24
C SER A 119 -19.04 -17.67 -1.49
N GLN A 120 -18.41 -17.88 -0.33
CA GLN A 120 -17.76 -16.82 0.43
C GLN A 120 -16.60 -16.20 -0.36
N TYR A 121 -15.81 -16.99 -1.06
CA TYR A 121 -14.71 -16.49 -1.89
C TYR A 121 -15.21 -15.64 -3.06
N THR A 122 -16.30 -16.05 -3.71
CA THR A 122 -16.95 -15.24 -4.74
C THR A 122 -17.44 -13.91 -4.18
N SER A 123 -18.04 -13.93 -2.98
CA SER A 123 -18.46 -12.72 -2.26
C SER A 123 -17.27 -11.82 -1.91
N LEU A 124 -16.13 -12.40 -1.54
CA LEU A 124 -14.88 -11.68 -1.29
C LEU A 124 -14.42 -10.95 -2.55
N LEU A 125 -14.36 -11.63 -3.70
CA LEU A 125 -13.98 -11.01 -4.97
C LEU A 125 -14.87 -9.82 -5.32
N GLY A 126 -16.16 -9.88 -5.00
CA GLY A 126 -17.11 -8.79 -5.20
C GLY A 126 -16.90 -7.56 -4.31
N ILE A 127 -16.21 -7.69 -3.17
CA ILE A 127 -15.94 -6.59 -2.23
C ILE A 127 -14.48 -6.11 -2.26
N LEU A 128 -13.63 -6.71 -3.10
CA LEU A 128 -12.24 -6.27 -3.23
C LEU A 128 -12.19 -4.82 -3.74
N PRO A 129 -11.37 -3.97 -3.12
CA PRO A 129 -11.16 -2.60 -3.60
C PRO A 129 -10.48 -2.64 -4.97
N LYS A 130 -10.94 -1.80 -5.90
CA LYS A 130 -10.40 -1.70 -7.26
C LYS A 130 -9.19 -0.75 -7.35
N SER A 131 -8.99 0.09 -6.34
CA SER A 131 -7.91 1.08 -6.30
C SER A 131 -7.62 1.55 -4.87
N ALA A 132 -6.46 2.19 -4.70
CA ALA A 132 -6.02 2.80 -3.45
C ALA A 132 -6.95 3.90 -2.94
N SER A 133 -7.68 4.56 -3.84
CA SER A 133 -8.64 5.63 -3.51
C SER A 133 -9.98 5.09 -3.00
N SER A 134 -10.15 3.78 -2.90
CA SER A 134 -11.37 3.19 -2.37
C SER A 134 -11.55 3.53 -0.89
N VAL A 135 -12.76 3.91 -0.51
CA VAL A 135 -13.15 4.15 0.90
C VAL A 135 -13.26 2.86 1.73
N SER A 136 -13.12 1.70 1.09
CA SER A 136 -13.17 0.40 1.76
C SER A 136 -12.03 0.26 2.78
N PRO A 137 -12.29 -0.21 4.01
CA PRO A 137 -11.23 -0.59 4.94
C PRO A 137 -10.21 -1.57 4.36
N LEU A 138 -10.64 -2.47 3.45
CA LEU A 138 -9.73 -3.39 2.77
C LEU A 138 -8.66 -2.66 1.95
N ALA A 139 -8.96 -1.47 1.43
CA ALA A 139 -8.00 -0.69 0.65
C ALA A 139 -6.80 -0.31 1.50
N LYS A 140 -7.00 -0.01 2.79
CA LYS A 140 -5.90 0.31 3.73
C LYS A 140 -4.92 -0.84 3.93
N MET A 141 -5.32 -2.08 3.66
CA MET A 141 -4.42 -3.24 3.70
C MET A 141 -3.85 -3.57 2.32
N LEU A 142 -4.67 -3.49 1.26
CA LEU A 142 -4.33 -3.96 -0.08
C LEU A 142 -3.65 -2.91 -0.96
N PHE A 143 -3.69 -1.64 -0.58
CA PHE A 143 -3.04 -0.52 -1.29
C PHE A 143 -2.35 0.39 -0.30
#